data_AF-A0A834E8Q0-F1
#
_entry.id   AF-A0A834E8Q0-F1
#
_cell.length_a   1.000
_cell.length_b   1.000
_cell.length_c   1.000
_cell.angle_alpha   90.00
_cell.angle_beta   90.00
_cell.angle_gamma   90.00
#
_symmetry.space_group_name_H-M   'P 1'
#
loop_
_entity.id
_entity.type
_entity.pdbx_description
1 polymer ?
#
loop_
_entity_poly.entity_id
_entity_poly.type
_entity_poly.pdbx_seq_one_letter_code
_entity_poly.pdbx_strand_id
1 'polypeptide(L)'
;MVKGAATLSICLLTTHWLHLRLTPTYESASIRRFQEGRVDNIRSATPEALSFVKAITDHKAALTDSEKLLLLKDAIRAQTEYTVMVPTAMEMFCCYGPVVPEGYGACYNPQPESILFCISSFHSCKETSSPKFAKAVEESLTEMKDLCSLPQSAAGKPLVTKEKATRPSQCHQP
;
A
#
# COMPACT_ATOMS: atom_id res chain seq x y z
N MET A 1 2.33 -15.81 -0.92
CA MET A 1 3.28 -14.70 -1.13
C MET A 1 2.66 -13.30 -0.91
N VAL A 2 1.49 -13.20 -0.26
CA VAL A 2 0.76 -11.93 -0.02
C VAL A 2 0.31 -11.84 1.44
N LYS A 3 1.10 -12.39 2.38
CA LYS A 3 0.71 -12.44 3.79
C LYS A 3 1.18 -11.16 4.49
N GLY A 4 0.29 -10.17 4.57
CA GLY A 4 0.33 -9.15 5.62
C GLY A 4 0.52 -7.70 5.15
N ALA A 5 1.61 -7.36 4.47
CA ALA A 5 1.99 -5.96 4.25
C ALA A 5 1.43 -5.33 2.96
N ALA A 6 1.04 -6.14 1.97
CA ALA A 6 0.54 -5.67 0.68
C ALA A 6 -0.92 -5.21 0.71
N THR A 7 -1.66 -5.56 1.77
CA THR A 7 -3.11 -5.38 1.87
C THR A 7 -3.51 -3.97 2.36
N LEU A 8 -2.53 -3.11 2.68
CA LEU A 8 -2.76 -1.78 3.26
C LEU A 8 -2.60 -0.63 2.28
N SER A 9 -1.83 -0.82 1.20
CA SER A 9 -1.88 0.04 0.01
C SER A 9 -3.32 0.16 -0.53
N ILE A 10 -4.19 -0.80 -0.18
CA ILE A 10 -5.61 -0.90 -0.51
C ILE A 10 -6.48 0.19 0.14
N CYS A 11 -6.17 0.62 1.37
CA CYS A 11 -6.93 1.72 1.99
C CYS A 11 -6.53 3.10 1.45
N LEU A 12 -5.37 3.20 0.80
CA LEU A 12 -4.91 4.42 0.10
C LEU A 12 -5.39 4.46 -1.35
N LEU A 13 -5.50 3.28 -1.98
CA LEU A 13 -6.22 3.08 -3.23
C LEU A 13 -7.64 3.64 -3.11
N THR A 14 -8.38 3.28 -2.07
CA THR A 14 -9.78 3.67 -1.91
C THR A 14 -10.01 5.16 -1.66
N THR A 15 -9.14 5.84 -0.91
CA THR A 15 -9.27 7.30 -0.76
C THR A 15 -9.00 8.02 -2.09
N HIS A 16 -8.09 7.52 -2.93
CA HIS A 16 -7.90 8.08 -4.27
C HIS A 16 -9.09 7.79 -5.20
N TRP A 17 -9.64 6.57 -5.20
CA TRP A 17 -10.85 6.25 -5.99
C TRP A 17 -12.04 7.13 -5.62
N LEU A 18 -12.18 7.49 -4.34
CA LEU A 18 -13.32 8.29 -3.85
C LEU A 18 -13.08 9.81 -3.91
N HIS A 19 -11.85 10.27 -3.72
CA HIS A 19 -11.53 11.68 -3.52
C HIS A 19 -10.46 12.24 -4.50
N LEU A 20 -9.98 11.42 -5.43
CA LEU A 20 -8.97 11.76 -6.46
C LEU A 20 -7.64 12.29 -5.89
N ARG A 21 -7.36 12.02 -4.61
CA ARG A 21 -6.13 12.45 -3.90
C ARG A 21 -5.73 11.41 -2.87
N LEU A 22 -4.42 11.33 -2.59
CA LEU A 22 -3.95 10.61 -1.41
C LEU A 22 -4.11 11.50 -0.18
N THR A 23 -4.51 10.88 0.92
CA THR A 23 -4.66 11.52 2.22
C THR A 23 -3.59 11.03 3.18
N PRO A 24 -3.18 11.82 4.18
CA PRO A 24 -2.35 11.32 5.28
C PRO A 24 -3.03 10.11 5.94
N THR A 25 -2.33 8.99 5.99
CA THR A 25 -2.83 7.73 6.57
C THR A 25 -1.98 7.37 7.78
N TYR A 26 -2.67 7.03 8.87
CA TYR A 26 -2.07 6.54 10.10
C TYR A 26 -2.22 5.03 10.18
N GLU A 27 -1.12 4.34 10.43
CA GLU A 27 -1.12 2.90 10.71
C GLU A 27 -0.29 2.65 11.97
N SER A 28 -0.87 1.90 12.91
CA SER A 28 -0.25 1.65 14.21
C SER A 28 0.89 0.63 14.10
N ALA A 29 2.12 1.07 14.36
CA ALA A 29 3.31 0.24 14.38
C ALA A 29 3.71 -0.10 15.82
N SER A 30 3.73 -1.37 16.20
CA SER A 30 4.16 -1.73 17.57
C SER A 30 5.66 -1.48 17.77
N ILE A 31 6.00 -0.64 18.76
CA ILE A 31 7.39 -0.43 19.23
C ILE A 31 7.67 -1.15 20.55
N ARG A 32 6.87 -2.16 20.90
CA ARG A 32 7.01 -2.99 22.12
C ARG A 32 8.36 -3.74 22.26
N ARG A 33 9.24 -3.64 21.26
CA ARG A 33 10.62 -4.11 21.35
C ARG A 33 11.47 -3.27 22.31
N PHE A 34 11.01 -2.07 22.66
CA PHE A 34 11.62 -1.17 23.64
C PHE A 34 10.82 -1.15 24.95
N GLN A 35 11.48 -0.85 26.08
CA GLN A 35 10.80 -0.67 27.36
C GLN A 35 9.74 0.43 27.27
N GLU A 36 8.55 0.15 27.81
CA GLU A 36 7.36 1.02 27.73
C GLU A 36 6.88 1.32 26.29
N GLY A 37 7.45 0.65 25.29
CA GLY A 37 7.11 0.82 23.89
C GLY A 37 5.62 0.58 23.64
N ARG A 38 4.93 1.60 23.17
CA ARG A 38 3.52 1.54 22.76
C ARG A 38 3.44 1.33 21.26
N VAL A 39 3.08 2.40 20.54
CA VAL A 39 2.88 2.40 19.10
C VAL A 39 3.53 3.66 18.52
N ASP A 40 4.06 3.54 17.31
CA ASP A 40 4.46 4.64 16.45
C ASP A 40 3.60 4.60 15.17
N ASN A 41 3.81 5.55 14.25
CA ASN A 41 3.03 5.70 13.03
C ASN A 41 3.78 5.20 11.79
N ILE A 42 3.20 4.26 11.05
CA ILE A 42 3.57 3.97 9.67
C ILE A 42 2.78 4.88 8.74
N ARG A 43 3.49 5.66 7.92
CA ARG A 43 2.90 6.57 6.93
C ARG A 43 2.73 5.86 5.59
N SER A 44 1.64 5.12 5.45
CA SER A 44 1.44 4.24 4.29
C SER A 44 1.26 5.00 2.95
N ALA A 45 0.98 6.31 2.98
CA ALA A 45 0.81 7.18 1.80
C ALA A 45 2.15 7.52 1.10
N THR A 46 2.84 6.52 0.56
CA THR A 46 4.16 6.68 -0.06
C THR A 46 4.08 7.14 -1.54
N PRO A 47 5.18 7.69 -2.12
CA PRO A 47 5.26 8.02 -3.54
C PRO A 47 5.06 6.81 -4.47
N GLU A 48 5.52 5.62 -4.06
CA GLU A 48 5.35 4.36 -4.80
C GLU A 48 3.88 3.96 -4.83
N ALA A 49 3.18 4.07 -3.68
CA ALA A 49 1.75 3.85 -3.61
C ALA A 49 0.99 4.81 -4.56
N LEU A 50 1.35 6.09 -4.59
CA LEU A 50 0.75 7.06 -5.52
C LEU A 50 0.96 6.66 -6.99
N SER A 51 2.17 6.20 -7.32
CA SER A 51 2.54 5.81 -8.68
C SER A 51 1.75 4.60 -9.15
N PHE A 52 1.62 3.59 -8.29
CA PHE A 52 0.79 2.41 -8.56
C PHE A 52 -0.69 2.77 -8.71
N VAL A 53 -1.24 3.55 -7.78
CA VAL A 53 -2.65 3.97 -7.79
C VAL A 53 -2.98 4.68 -9.10
N LYS A 54 -2.16 5.67 -9.51
CA LYS A 54 -2.35 6.37 -10.79
C LYS A 54 -2.35 5.41 -11.97
N ALA A 55 -1.46 4.42 -11.96
CA ALA A 55 -1.34 3.46 -13.05
C ALA A 55 -2.57 2.54 -13.21
N ILE A 56 -3.30 2.26 -12.15
CA ILE A 56 -4.52 1.45 -12.22
C ILE A 56 -5.79 2.29 -12.45
N THR A 57 -5.83 3.52 -11.93
CA THR A 57 -7.00 4.40 -12.07
C THR A 57 -7.05 5.16 -13.39
N ASP A 58 -5.89 5.45 -14.00
CA ASP A 58 -5.83 6.21 -15.24
C ASP A 58 -5.97 5.30 -16.47
N HIS A 59 -7.22 5.09 -16.90
CA HIS A 59 -7.51 4.31 -18.11
C HIS A 59 -6.97 4.95 -19.40
N LYS A 60 -6.45 6.19 -19.37
CA LYS A 60 -5.80 6.84 -20.52
C LYS A 60 -4.31 6.54 -20.59
N ALA A 61 -3.69 6.16 -19.47
CA ALA A 61 -2.30 5.75 -19.42
C ALA A 61 -2.18 4.33 -19.98
N ALA A 62 -1.52 4.18 -21.13
CA ALA A 62 -1.31 2.89 -21.79
C ALA A 62 -0.18 2.07 -21.12
N LEU A 63 -0.32 1.79 -19.82
CA LEU A 63 0.59 0.89 -19.10
C LEU A 63 0.15 -0.55 -19.26
N THR A 64 1.13 -1.41 -19.55
CA THR A 64 0.94 -2.86 -19.61
C THR A 64 0.72 -3.42 -18.21
N ASP A 65 0.05 -4.58 -18.13
CA ASP A 65 -0.16 -5.23 -16.83
C ASP A 65 1.15 -5.63 -16.13
N SER A 66 2.21 -5.88 -16.90
CA SER A 66 3.55 -6.15 -16.36
C SER A 66 4.13 -4.93 -15.64
N GLU A 67 3.95 -3.73 -16.21
CA GLU A 67 4.38 -2.47 -15.59
C GLU A 67 3.55 -2.16 -14.34
N LYS A 68 2.23 -2.38 -14.39
CA LYS A 68 1.35 -2.25 -13.21
C LYS A 68 1.76 -3.20 -12.10
N LEU A 69 2.10 -4.44 -12.44
CA LEU A 69 2.58 -5.44 -11.48
C LEU A 69 3.93 -5.05 -10.87
N LEU A 70 4.82 -4.42 -11.63
CA LEU A 70 6.08 -3.90 -11.10
C LEU A 70 5.84 -2.78 -10.09
N LEU A 71 4.97 -1.82 -10.42
CA LEU A 71 4.58 -0.73 -9.52
C LEU A 71 3.91 -1.26 -8.25
N LEU A 72 3.06 -2.29 -8.36
CA LEU A 72 2.48 -2.98 -7.21
C LEU A 72 3.57 -3.57 -6.31
N LYS A 73 4.55 -4.28 -6.89
CA LYS A 73 5.67 -4.87 -6.13
C LYS A 73 6.52 -3.81 -5.43
N ASP A 74 6.78 -2.69 -6.09
CA ASP A 74 7.52 -1.57 -5.49
C ASP A 74 6.77 -0.92 -4.34
N ALA A 75 5.46 -0.70 -4.48
CA ALA A 75 4.62 -0.19 -3.40
C ALA A 75 4.60 -1.17 -2.19
N ILE A 76 4.48 -2.48 -2.45
CA ILE A 76 4.52 -3.50 -1.39
C ILE A 76 5.88 -3.50 -0.69
N ARG A 77 6.98 -3.39 -1.43
CA ARG A 77 8.33 -3.34 -0.88
C ARG A 77 8.51 -2.13 0.02
N ALA A 78 8.12 -0.94 -0.45
CA ALA A 78 8.17 0.30 0.32
C ALA A 78 7.38 0.20 1.63
N GLN A 79 6.20 -0.43 1.61
CA GLN A 79 5.41 -0.65 2.84
C GLN A 79 6.05 -1.69 3.77
N THR A 80 6.55 -2.79 3.22
CA THR A 80 7.12 -3.91 4.02
C THR A 80 8.40 -3.50 4.75
N GLU A 81 9.16 -2.55 4.20
CA GLU A 81 10.34 -1.98 4.87
C GLU A 81 9.98 -1.32 6.21
N TYR A 82 8.74 -0.88 6.39
CA TYR A 82 8.25 -0.21 7.60
C TYR A 82 7.37 -1.07 8.53
N THR A 83 6.90 -2.26 8.11
CA THR A 83 5.88 -3.02 8.85
C THR A 83 6.28 -4.47 9.15
N VAL A 84 6.13 -4.89 10.43
CA VAL A 84 6.06 -6.30 10.83
C VAL A 84 4.64 -6.58 11.32
N MET A 85 3.90 -7.43 10.60
CA MET A 85 2.51 -7.77 10.90
C MET A 85 2.39 -8.79 12.03
N VAL A 86 1.37 -8.61 12.88
CA VAL A 86 0.98 -9.59 13.91
C VAL A 86 -0.47 -10.01 13.65
N PRO A 87 -0.71 -11.20 13.07
CA PRO A 87 -2.07 -11.70 12.87
C PRO A 87 -2.70 -12.15 14.20
N THR A 88 -4.00 -11.94 14.36
CA THR A 88 -4.78 -12.55 15.44
C THR A 88 -5.23 -13.95 15.01
N ALA A 89 -4.94 -14.96 15.84
CA ALA A 89 -5.28 -16.36 15.55
C ALA A 89 -6.77 -16.70 15.76
N MET A 90 -7.56 -15.77 16.30
CA MET A 90 -8.99 -15.94 16.53
C MET A 90 -9.79 -15.06 15.56
N GLU A 91 -10.98 -15.52 15.17
CA GLU A 91 -11.99 -14.73 14.46
C GLU A 91 -12.60 -13.67 15.38
N MET A 92 -11.78 -12.70 15.79
CA MET A 92 -12.19 -11.52 16.52
C MET A 92 -12.18 -10.31 15.58
N PHE A 93 -13.17 -9.44 15.72
CA PHE A 93 -13.21 -8.16 15.03
C PHE A 93 -12.88 -7.03 16.00
N CYS A 94 -12.08 -6.07 15.55
CA CYS A 94 -11.86 -4.79 16.22
C CYS A 94 -12.42 -3.69 15.32
N CYS A 95 -12.99 -2.66 15.93
CA CYS A 95 -13.54 -1.52 15.21
C CYS A 95 -13.36 -0.23 16.02
N TYR A 96 -13.16 0.87 15.32
CA TYR A 96 -13.04 2.21 15.90
C TYR A 96 -13.60 3.24 14.93
N GLY A 97 -13.98 4.40 15.45
CA GLY A 97 -14.45 5.54 14.65
C GLY A 97 -13.30 6.28 13.93
N PRO A 98 -13.60 7.18 12.99
CA PRO A 98 -12.60 8.08 12.42
C PRO A 98 -12.01 9.02 13.47
N VAL A 99 -10.76 9.44 13.26
CA VAL A 99 -10.06 10.39 14.15
C VAL A 99 -10.21 11.86 13.72
N VAL A 100 -10.83 12.11 12.57
CA VAL A 100 -11.17 13.43 12.05
C VAL A 100 -12.59 13.39 11.43
N PRO A 101 -13.35 14.50 11.42
CA PRO A 101 -14.73 14.53 10.91
C PRO A 101 -14.87 14.06 9.45
N GLU A 102 -13.90 14.40 8.61
CA GLU A 102 -13.87 14.08 7.19
C GLU A 102 -13.08 12.79 6.89
N GLY A 103 -12.92 11.91 7.88
CA GLY A 103 -12.06 10.73 7.81
C GLY A 103 -12.79 9.40 7.83
N TYR A 104 -12.00 8.34 7.71
CA TYR A 104 -12.43 6.95 7.90
C TYR A 104 -11.68 6.31 9.07
N GLY A 105 -12.34 5.38 9.77
CA GLY A 105 -11.67 4.37 10.59
C GLY A 105 -11.71 3.04 9.86
N ALA A 106 -10.58 2.37 9.68
CA ALA A 106 -10.50 1.10 8.96
C ALA A 106 -9.62 0.10 9.71
N CYS A 107 -10.25 -0.86 10.38
CA CYS A 107 -9.56 -1.98 11.00
C CYS A 107 -9.73 -3.23 10.15
N TYR A 108 -8.72 -4.09 10.10
CA TYR A 108 -8.78 -5.32 9.32
C TYR A 108 -8.07 -6.48 10.03
N ASN A 109 -8.53 -7.69 9.74
CA ASN A 109 -7.99 -8.93 10.29
C ASN A 109 -7.83 -9.95 9.14
N PRO A 110 -6.60 -10.16 8.62
CA PRO A 110 -6.35 -11.13 7.56
C PRO A 110 -6.34 -12.55 8.13
N GLN A 111 -7.19 -13.41 7.57
CA GLN A 111 -7.27 -14.85 7.79
C GLN A 111 -6.70 -15.59 6.57
N PRO A 112 -6.50 -16.92 6.62
CA PRO A 112 -5.86 -17.64 5.52
C PRO A 112 -6.65 -17.57 4.20
N GLU A 113 -7.99 -17.56 4.24
CA GLU A 113 -8.88 -17.52 3.06
C GLU A 113 -9.72 -16.24 2.94
N SER A 114 -9.73 -15.37 3.95
CA SER A 114 -10.57 -14.17 3.99
C SER A 114 -9.87 -13.01 4.68
N ILE A 115 -10.38 -11.79 4.50
CA ILE A 115 -9.94 -10.62 5.24
C ILE A 115 -11.19 -9.93 5.76
N LEU A 116 -11.29 -9.81 7.08
CA LEU A 116 -12.37 -9.06 7.71
C LEU A 116 -12.00 -7.57 7.75
N PHE A 117 -12.90 -6.70 7.29
CA PHE A 117 -12.76 -5.24 7.38
C PHE A 117 -13.88 -4.64 8.22
N CYS A 118 -13.53 -3.73 9.14
CA CYS A 118 -14.45 -2.87 9.86
C CYS A 118 -14.20 -1.42 9.45
N ILE A 119 -15.15 -0.82 8.74
CA ILE A 119 -15.01 0.53 8.16
C ILE A 119 -16.05 1.48 8.75
N SER A 120 -15.60 2.60 9.30
CA SER A 120 -16.41 3.66 9.89
C SER A 120 -16.18 5.01 9.21
N SER A 121 -17.21 5.84 9.18
CA SER A 121 -17.22 7.22 8.68
C SER A 121 -18.33 7.99 9.42
N PHE A 122 -18.27 9.32 9.41
CA PHE A 122 -19.32 10.14 10.02
C PHE A 122 -20.40 10.50 8.99
N HIS A 123 -21.67 10.21 9.29
CA HIS A 123 -22.80 10.58 8.44
C HIS A 123 -22.96 12.10 8.21
N SER A 124 -22.38 12.92 9.10
CA SER A 124 -22.36 14.38 8.97
C SER A 124 -21.47 14.85 7.80
N CYS A 125 -20.47 14.05 7.43
CA CYS A 125 -19.59 14.33 6.30
C CYS A 125 -20.20 13.75 5.02
N LYS A 126 -20.57 14.62 4.08
CA LYS A 126 -21.19 14.22 2.80
C LYS A 126 -20.19 13.61 1.82
N GLU A 127 -18.89 13.83 2.04
CA GLU A 127 -17.81 13.31 1.21
C GLU A 127 -17.46 11.87 1.58
N THR A 128 -17.67 11.46 2.84
CA THR A 128 -17.32 10.11 3.30
C THR A 128 -18.51 9.15 3.25
N SER A 129 -18.24 7.87 3.00
CA SER A 129 -19.25 6.82 2.99
C SER A 129 -18.64 5.45 3.23
N SER A 130 -18.91 4.84 4.40
CA SER A 130 -18.41 3.50 4.73
C SER A 130 -18.77 2.43 3.68
N PRO A 131 -20.02 2.34 3.16
CA PRO A 131 -20.36 1.37 2.13
C PRO A 131 -19.60 1.57 0.82
N LYS A 132 -19.43 2.82 0.36
CA LYS A 132 -18.66 3.11 -0.85
C LYS A 132 -17.18 2.77 -0.67
N PHE A 133 -16.63 3.07 0.50
CA PHE A 133 -15.25 2.71 0.84
C PHE A 133 -15.06 1.20 0.88
N ALA A 134 -15.99 0.44 1.48
CA ALA A 134 -15.95 -1.01 1.49
C ALA A 134 -15.97 -1.61 0.08
N LYS A 135 -16.85 -1.11 -0.80
CA LYS A 135 -16.90 -1.53 -2.20
C LYS A 135 -15.59 -1.24 -2.94
N ALA A 136 -15.02 -0.06 -2.74
CA ALA A 136 -13.74 0.30 -3.35
C ALA A 136 -12.60 -0.61 -2.85
N VAL A 137 -12.63 -1.05 -1.57
CA VAL A 137 -11.64 -1.99 -1.01
C VAL A 137 -11.76 -3.35 -1.73
N GLU A 138 -12.97 -3.84 -1.91
CA GLU A 138 -13.26 -5.10 -2.60
C GLU A 138 -12.81 -5.07 -4.08
N GLU A 139 -13.14 -4.00 -4.81
CA GLU A 139 -12.72 -3.81 -6.20
C GLU A 139 -11.19 -3.76 -6.31
N SER A 140 -10.54 -3.00 -5.43
CA SER A 140 -9.08 -2.90 -5.39
C SER A 140 -8.41 -4.25 -5.13
N LEU A 141 -8.91 -5.02 -4.15
CA LEU A 141 -8.44 -6.37 -3.82
C LEU A 141 -8.55 -7.32 -5.02
N THR A 142 -9.68 -7.23 -5.74
CA THR A 142 -9.94 -8.05 -6.93
C THR A 142 -8.96 -7.70 -8.04
N GLU A 143 -8.75 -6.41 -8.32
CA GLU A 143 -7.83 -5.96 -9.37
C GLU A 143 -6.37 -6.38 -9.09
N MET A 144 -5.89 -6.27 -7.84
CA MET A 144 -4.55 -6.74 -7.51
C MET A 144 -4.42 -8.26 -7.59
N LYS A 145 -5.47 -9.01 -7.25
CA LYS A 145 -5.50 -10.46 -7.42
C LYS A 145 -5.37 -10.82 -8.91
N ASP A 146 -6.12 -10.14 -9.76
CA ASP A 146 -6.09 -10.35 -11.21
C ASP A 146 -4.69 -10.05 -11.77
N LEU A 147 -4.10 -8.90 -11.43
CA LEU A 147 -2.72 -8.53 -11.79
C LEU A 147 -1.68 -9.56 -11.35
N CYS A 148 -1.84 -10.14 -10.16
CA CYS A 148 -0.94 -11.16 -9.64
C CYS A 148 -1.13 -12.54 -10.30
N SER A 149 -2.28 -12.79 -10.93
CA SER A 149 -2.61 -14.06 -11.56
C SER A 149 -2.13 -14.18 -13.01
N LEU A 150 -1.66 -13.08 -13.60
CA LEU A 150 -1.22 -13.03 -14.99
C LEU A 150 0.05 -13.86 -15.22
N PRO A 151 0.15 -14.56 -16.38
CA PRO A 151 1.34 -15.30 -16.74
C PRO A 151 2.51 -14.34 -16.90
N GLN A 152 3.57 -14.55 -16.12
CA GLN A 152 4.80 -13.79 -16.24
C GLN A 152 5.42 -14.09 -17.61
N SER A 153 5.35 -13.16 -18.57
CA SER A 153 6.13 -13.30 -19.80
C SER A 153 7.61 -13.36 -19.41
N ALA A 154 8.33 -14.37 -19.88
CA ALA A 154 9.73 -14.61 -19.59
C ALA A 154 10.54 -13.30 -19.60
N ALA A 155 11.17 -13.00 -18.48
CA ALA A 155 11.89 -11.75 -18.22
C ALA A 155 12.84 -11.38 -19.37
N GLY A 156 12.56 -10.26 -20.03
CA GLY A 156 13.56 -9.53 -20.79
C GLY A 156 14.67 -9.07 -19.84
N LYS A 157 15.93 -9.27 -20.27
CA LYS A 157 17.16 -9.01 -19.51
C LYS A 157 17.17 -7.62 -18.84
N PRO A 158 17.83 -7.49 -17.67
CA PRO A 158 18.02 -6.19 -17.04
C PRO A 158 18.79 -5.22 -17.95
N LEU A 159 18.28 -3.99 -18.08
CA LEU A 159 18.97 -2.86 -18.68
C LEU A 159 20.20 -2.54 -17.82
N VAL A 160 21.38 -2.94 -18.29
CA VAL A 160 22.67 -2.52 -17.73
C VAL A 160 22.93 -1.10 -18.18
N THR A 161 22.76 -0.13 -17.27
CA THR A 161 23.33 1.21 -17.43
C THR A 161 24.84 1.09 -17.29
N LYS A 162 25.57 1.24 -18.39
CA LYS A 162 27.04 1.35 -18.37
C LYS A 162 27.41 2.73 -17.82
N GLU A 163 27.68 2.83 -16.53
CA GLU A 163 28.42 3.96 -15.99
C GLU A 163 29.92 3.63 -16.03
N LYS A 164 30.63 4.26 -16.97
CA LYS A 164 32.08 4.13 -17.13
C LYS A 164 32.75 5.10 -16.17
N ALA A 165 33.00 4.66 -14.93
CA ALA A 165 33.81 5.41 -13.97
C ALA A 165 35.29 5.35 -14.37
N THR A 166 35.78 6.42 -15.00
CA THR A 166 37.21 6.65 -15.27
C THR A 166 37.89 7.04 -13.95
N ARG A 167 38.88 6.25 -13.53
CA ARG A 167 39.70 6.47 -12.34
C ARG A 167 40.63 7.68 -12.54
N PRO A 168 40.71 8.67 -11.64
CA PRO A 168 41.73 9.70 -11.72
C PRO A 168 43.10 9.13 -11.33
N SER A 169 44.05 9.25 -12.25
CA SER A 169 45.47 9.00 -12.05
C SER A 169 46.06 10.00 -11.06
N GLN A 170 46.78 9.48 -10.06
CA GLN A 170 47.68 10.26 -9.21
C GLN A 170 48.72 10.97 -10.09
N CYS A 171 49.00 12.24 -9.80
CA CYS A 171 50.25 12.88 -10.21
C CYS A 171 50.80 13.68 -9.03
N HIS A 172 52.07 13.42 -8.76
CA HIS A 172 52.87 14.05 -7.71
C HIS A 172 53.11 15.54 -7.96
N GLN A 173 53.50 16.18 -6.86
CA GLN A 173 53.97 17.56 -6.68
C GLN A 173 55.07 18.01 -7.66
N PRO A 174 55.41 19.30 -7.64
CA PRO A 174 56.56 19.73 -6.82
C PRO A 174 56.22 20.67 -5.66
#